data_AF-A0A1Y2E7X0-F1
#
_entry.id   AF-A0A1Y2E7X0-F1
#
_cell.length_a   1.000
_cell.length_b   1.000
_cell.length_c   1.000
_cell.angle_alpha   90.00
_cell.angle_beta   90.00
_cell.angle_gamma   90.00
#
_symmetry.space_group_name_H-M   'P 1'
#
loop_
_entity.id
_entity.type
_entity.pdbx_description
1 polymer ?
#
loop_
_entity_poly.entity_id
_entity_poly.type
_entity_poly.pdbx_seq_one_letter_code
_entity_poly.pdbx_strand_id
1 'polypeptide(L)'
;MIRHIQGALGILLREDLGYGAVTDWNFHEPERRDCFCLNQFNVRDCSGQGIYKTADVLKHDPRGLACPKLIPGWNTDLTMEQINQFPIPVDEYTRLKNIVRMSPFQTRRAFVLGQGLWNNLDMGLTKAWLNSVLEVTREGPNKEAPTLLVTPNASGKYKQDKWIVTQGTKALAIFEEEMGHVAETYGIDSLGTWNMSIQATLYDGVHLDMRGNLLKAMMVMNWLAALEA
;
A
#
# COMPACT_ATOMS: atom_id res chain seq x y z
N MET A 1 4.63 2.93 -2.97
CA MET A 1 3.85 1.85 -3.60
C MET A 1 2.63 1.47 -2.75
N ILE A 2 2.80 0.96 -1.51
CA ILE A 2 1.66 0.63 -0.63
C ILE A 2 0.73 1.81 -0.36
N ARG A 3 1.25 3.02 -0.13
CA ARG A 3 0.44 4.26 -0.03
C ARG A 3 -0.56 4.44 -1.17
N HIS A 4 -0.18 4.07 -2.40
CA HIS A 4 -1.08 4.24 -3.54
C HIS A 4 -2.11 3.12 -3.64
N ILE A 5 -1.78 1.91 -3.17
CA ILE A 5 -2.76 0.83 -2.98
C ILE A 5 -3.76 1.24 -1.89
N GLN A 6 -3.29 1.75 -0.76
CA GLN A 6 -4.11 2.29 0.33
C GLN A 6 -5.10 3.36 -0.18
N GLY A 7 -4.59 4.36 -0.93
CA GLY A 7 -5.44 5.39 -1.52
C GLY A 7 -6.47 4.81 -2.50
N ALA A 8 -6.07 3.86 -3.33
CA ALA A 8 -6.97 3.19 -4.28
C ALA A 8 -8.02 2.30 -3.59
N LEU A 9 -7.67 1.63 -2.48
CA LEU A 9 -8.65 0.96 -1.63
C LEU A 9 -9.61 1.97 -1.00
N GLY A 10 -9.13 3.15 -0.61
CA GLY A 10 -9.97 4.27 -0.15
C GLY A 10 -11.03 4.68 -1.19
N ILE A 11 -10.66 4.75 -2.47
CA ILE A 11 -11.60 5.01 -3.57
C ILE A 11 -12.70 3.95 -3.63
N LEU A 12 -12.33 2.66 -3.55
CA LEU A 12 -13.30 1.56 -3.57
C LEU A 12 -14.21 1.59 -2.34
N LEU A 13 -13.64 1.79 -1.15
CA LEU A 13 -14.39 1.82 0.11
C LEU A 13 -15.32 3.02 0.25
N ARG A 14 -15.01 4.13 -0.43
CA ARG A 14 -15.82 5.37 -0.42
C ARG A 14 -16.76 5.48 -1.62
N GLU A 15 -16.58 4.65 -2.65
CA GLU A 15 -17.22 4.77 -3.96
C GLU A 15 -17.00 6.17 -4.60
N ASP A 16 -15.82 6.73 -4.39
CA ASP A 16 -15.49 8.11 -4.80
C ASP A 16 -14.23 8.15 -5.66
N LEU A 17 -14.43 8.18 -6.99
CA LEU A 17 -13.35 8.34 -7.96
C LEU A 17 -12.71 9.74 -7.93
N GLY A 18 -13.41 10.74 -7.41
CA GLY A 18 -12.99 12.14 -7.42
C GLY A 18 -11.97 12.46 -6.34
N TYR A 19 -12.24 12.02 -5.10
CA TYR A 19 -11.45 12.35 -3.91
C TYR A 19 -11.23 11.19 -2.94
N GLY A 20 -11.66 9.97 -3.29
CA GLY A 20 -11.66 8.83 -2.38
C GLY A 20 -10.27 8.46 -1.80
N ALA A 21 -9.18 8.82 -2.46
CA ALA A 21 -7.82 8.53 -2.02
C ALA A 21 -7.20 9.62 -1.12
N VAL A 22 -7.82 10.80 -1.03
CA VAL A 22 -7.24 12.00 -0.41
C VAL A 22 -8.15 12.61 0.66
N THR A 23 -7.54 13.45 1.50
CA THR A 23 -8.20 14.19 2.58
C THR A 23 -8.80 15.50 2.06
N ASP A 24 -9.79 15.42 1.19
CA ASP A 24 -10.39 16.58 0.49
C ASP A 24 -11.07 17.60 1.41
N TRP A 25 -11.36 17.22 2.65
CA TRP A 25 -11.75 18.13 3.72
C TRP A 25 -10.65 19.13 4.14
N ASN A 26 -9.40 18.87 3.79
CA ASN A 26 -8.27 19.80 4.01
C ASN A 26 -8.02 20.72 2.81
N PHE A 27 -8.66 20.48 1.67
CA PHE A 27 -8.36 21.21 0.44
C PHE A 27 -9.05 22.56 0.37
N HIS A 28 -8.31 23.57 -0.07
CA HIS A 28 -8.89 24.81 -0.56
C HIS A 28 -9.36 24.68 -2.02
N GLU A 29 -10.17 25.63 -2.50
CA GLU A 29 -10.81 25.55 -3.83
C GLU A 29 -9.87 25.23 -5.02
N PRO A 30 -8.68 25.86 -5.15
CA PRO A 30 -7.70 25.45 -6.15
C PRO A 30 -7.26 23.98 -6.03
N GLU A 31 -6.89 23.52 -4.83
CA GLU A 31 -6.47 22.13 -4.59
C GLU A 31 -7.58 21.14 -4.93
N ARG A 32 -8.84 21.46 -4.64
CA ARG A 32 -9.97 20.60 -5.03
C ARG A 32 -10.03 20.38 -6.53
N ARG A 33 -9.78 21.41 -7.34
CA ARG A 33 -9.75 21.27 -8.80
C ARG A 33 -8.49 20.53 -9.26
N ASP A 34 -7.35 20.88 -8.69
CA ASP A 34 -6.05 20.36 -9.11
C ASP A 34 -5.87 18.89 -8.73
N CYS A 35 -6.44 18.45 -7.61
CA CYS A 35 -6.33 17.09 -7.10
C CYS A 35 -7.47 16.15 -7.51
N PHE A 36 -8.41 16.57 -8.35
CA PHE A 36 -9.54 15.73 -8.74
C PHE A 36 -9.13 14.53 -9.60
N CYS A 37 -9.77 13.37 -9.40
CA CYS A 37 -9.60 12.16 -10.20
C CYS A 37 -8.13 11.69 -10.27
N LEU A 38 -7.54 11.56 -11.47
CA LEU A 38 -6.19 11.02 -11.67
C LEU A 38 -5.12 11.78 -10.88
N ASN A 39 -5.34 13.06 -10.64
CA ASN A 39 -4.37 13.94 -10.02
C ASN A 39 -4.16 13.67 -8.52
N GLN A 40 -5.08 12.95 -7.87
CA GLN A 40 -4.88 12.41 -6.52
C GLN A 40 -3.56 11.62 -6.40
N PHE A 41 -3.12 11.00 -7.51
CA PHE A 41 -1.89 10.21 -7.58
C PHE A 41 -0.79 10.88 -8.39
N ASN A 42 -1.13 11.68 -9.40
CA ASN A 42 -0.17 12.22 -10.37
C ASN A 42 0.45 13.56 -9.95
N VAL A 43 -0.19 14.27 -9.02
CA VAL A 43 0.30 15.55 -8.52
C VAL A 43 0.91 15.33 -7.14
N ARG A 44 2.18 15.72 -6.98
CA ARG A 44 2.95 15.49 -5.75
C ARG A 44 2.23 16.02 -4.51
N ASP A 45 1.70 17.23 -4.60
CA ASP A 45 1.06 17.90 -3.47
C ASP A 45 -0.23 17.19 -3.07
N CYS A 46 -1.00 16.70 -4.05
CA CYS A 46 -2.19 15.88 -3.82
C CYS A 46 -1.84 14.51 -3.21
N SER A 47 -0.80 13.84 -3.71
CA SER A 47 -0.37 12.54 -3.17
C SER A 47 0.12 12.64 -1.72
N GLY A 48 0.61 13.80 -1.28
CA GLY A 48 0.99 14.04 0.11
C GLY A 48 -0.21 14.05 1.07
N GLN A 49 -1.39 14.37 0.56
CA GLN A 49 -2.64 14.49 1.31
C GLN A 49 -3.48 13.20 1.31
N GLY A 50 -2.84 12.06 1.03
CA GLY A 50 -3.48 10.75 0.96
C GLY A 50 -4.06 10.29 2.30
N ILE A 51 -5.13 9.50 2.24
CA ILE A 51 -5.74 8.89 3.41
C ILE A 51 -4.93 7.69 3.88
N TYR A 52 -4.58 7.68 5.17
CA TYR A 52 -3.83 6.57 5.79
C TYR A 52 -4.67 5.66 6.68
N LYS A 53 -5.82 6.13 7.17
CA LYS A 53 -6.69 5.40 8.10
C LYS A 53 -8.16 5.68 7.81
N THR A 54 -9.00 4.64 7.78
CA THR A 54 -10.47 4.82 7.65
C THR A 54 -11.09 5.57 8.83
N ALA A 55 -10.46 5.52 10.01
CA ALA A 55 -10.87 6.29 11.17
C ALA A 55 -10.85 7.82 10.92
N ASP A 56 -9.88 8.32 10.13
CA ASP A 56 -9.81 9.75 9.80
C ASP A 56 -10.93 10.16 8.85
N VAL A 57 -11.31 9.28 7.92
CA VAL A 57 -12.49 9.47 7.06
C VAL A 57 -13.73 9.58 7.93
N LEU A 58 -14.00 8.59 8.80
CA LEU A 58 -15.19 8.58 9.64
C LEU A 58 -15.28 9.78 10.60
N LYS A 59 -14.13 10.34 11.00
CA LYS A 59 -14.08 11.54 11.83
C LYS A 59 -14.55 12.80 11.10
N HIS A 60 -14.22 12.97 9.82
CA HIS A 60 -14.50 14.20 9.06
C HIS A 60 -15.70 14.04 8.10
N ASP A 61 -15.92 12.84 7.60
CA ASP A 61 -17.06 12.41 6.81
C ASP A 61 -17.61 11.08 7.36
N PRO A 62 -18.49 11.14 8.39
CA PRO A 62 -19.08 9.93 8.99
C PRO A 62 -19.89 9.07 8.03
N ARG A 63 -20.26 9.63 6.86
CA ARG A 63 -20.95 8.93 5.78
C ARG A 63 -20.02 8.74 4.57
N GLY A 64 -18.71 8.81 4.75
CA GLY A 64 -17.76 8.71 3.65
C GLY A 64 -17.56 7.29 3.16
N LEU A 65 -17.73 6.29 4.04
CA LEU A 65 -17.61 4.88 3.67
C LEU A 65 -18.91 4.33 3.08
N ALA A 66 -18.82 3.59 1.98
CA ALA A 66 -19.95 2.96 1.31
C ALA A 66 -20.48 1.76 2.10
N CYS A 67 -19.60 0.84 2.55
CA CYS A 67 -20.04 -0.40 3.19
C CYS A 67 -20.89 -0.19 4.46
N PRO A 68 -20.57 0.73 5.40
CA PRO A 68 -21.46 0.99 6.53
C PRO A 68 -22.86 1.51 6.14
N LYS A 69 -23.00 2.14 4.97
CA LYS A 69 -24.33 2.54 4.43
C LYS A 69 -25.12 1.33 3.94
N LEU A 70 -24.42 0.34 3.37
CA LEU A 70 -25.01 -0.81 2.68
C LEU A 70 -25.18 -2.02 3.60
N ILE A 71 -24.34 -2.15 4.63
CA ILE A 71 -24.23 -3.31 5.52
C ILE A 71 -24.23 -2.81 6.98
N PRO A 72 -25.38 -2.89 7.68
CA PRO A 72 -25.46 -2.51 9.08
C PRO A 72 -24.45 -3.28 9.96
N GLY A 73 -23.70 -2.57 10.79
CA GLY A 73 -22.69 -3.16 11.67
C GLY A 73 -21.33 -3.41 11.01
N TRP A 74 -21.14 -3.04 9.75
CA TRP A 74 -19.85 -3.15 9.06
C TRP A 74 -18.78 -2.27 9.71
N ASN A 75 -17.64 -2.87 10.09
CA ASN A 75 -16.53 -2.20 10.75
C ASN A 75 -15.18 -2.61 10.10
N THR A 76 -14.83 -1.95 9.00
CA THR A 76 -13.50 -2.11 8.38
C THR A 76 -12.53 -1.08 8.92
N ASP A 77 -11.44 -1.58 9.51
CA ASP A 77 -10.25 -0.79 9.78
C ASP A 77 -9.22 -1.04 8.67
N LEU A 78 -9.06 -0.06 7.80
CA LEU A 78 -7.96 -0.02 6.83
C LEU A 78 -6.98 1.06 7.30
N THR A 79 -5.86 0.60 7.84
CA THR A 79 -4.79 1.45 8.41
C THR A 79 -3.46 1.10 7.77
N MET A 80 -2.70 2.12 7.38
CA MET A 80 -1.38 1.96 6.79
C MET A 80 -0.30 2.56 7.69
N GLU A 81 0.82 1.85 7.81
CA GLU A 81 2.05 2.36 8.41
C GLU A 81 3.15 2.52 7.36
N GLN A 82 3.93 3.61 7.48
CA GLN A 82 5.09 3.86 6.64
C GLN A 82 6.34 3.43 7.39
N ILE A 83 6.97 2.37 6.91
CA ILE A 83 8.24 1.87 7.42
C ILE A 83 9.16 1.73 6.22
N ASN A 84 9.83 2.83 5.88
CA ASN A 84 10.39 2.97 4.54
C ASN A 84 11.68 2.19 4.33
N GLN A 85 12.50 1.96 5.35
CA GLN A 85 13.84 1.39 5.13
C GLN A 85 14.31 0.51 6.29
N PHE A 86 15.41 -0.21 6.04
CA PHE A 86 16.17 -0.86 7.09
C PHE A 86 17.50 -0.11 7.34
N PRO A 87 17.95 0.05 8.60
CA PRO A 87 17.29 -0.34 9.85
C PRO A 87 16.00 0.44 10.12
N ILE A 88 15.02 -0.21 10.74
CA ILE A 88 13.74 0.43 11.08
C ILE A 88 13.98 1.38 12.28
N PRO A 89 13.61 2.67 12.17
CA PRO A 89 13.66 3.59 13.31
C PRO A 89 12.84 3.07 14.51
N VAL A 90 13.34 3.29 15.72
CA VAL A 90 12.75 2.75 16.96
C VAL A 90 11.31 3.21 17.16
N ASP A 91 11.01 4.46 16.81
CA ASP A 91 9.67 5.04 16.88
C ASP A 91 8.70 4.40 15.87
N GLU A 92 9.15 4.14 14.63
CA GLU A 92 8.35 3.44 13.61
C GLU A 92 8.07 1.99 14.03
N TYR A 93 9.07 1.29 14.55
CA TYR A 93 8.91 -0.09 15.06
C TYR A 93 7.96 -0.16 16.26
N THR A 94 8.07 0.80 17.18
CA THR A 94 7.16 0.92 18.34
C THR A 94 5.74 1.21 17.90
N ARG A 95 5.55 2.09 16.91
CA ARG A 95 4.24 2.43 16.35
C ARG A 95 3.58 1.22 15.69
N LEU A 96 4.34 0.42 14.93
CA LEU A 96 3.86 -0.84 14.36
C LEU A 96 3.38 -1.81 15.46
N LYS A 97 4.21 -2.01 16.51
CA LYS A 97 3.84 -2.87 17.66
C LYS A 97 2.53 -2.44 18.30
N ASN A 98 2.35 -1.14 18.51
CA ASN A 98 1.13 -0.61 19.11
C ASN A 98 -0.10 -0.90 18.25
N ILE A 99 -0.03 -0.67 16.94
CA ILE A 99 -1.17 -0.88 16.03
C ILE A 99 -1.56 -2.37 15.95
N VAL A 100 -0.56 -3.25 15.86
CA VAL A 100 -0.83 -4.70 15.82
C VAL A 100 -1.47 -5.16 17.15
N ARG A 101 -1.04 -4.61 18.29
CA ARG A 101 -1.55 -4.97 19.63
C ARG A 101 -2.87 -4.31 20.02
N MET A 102 -3.22 -3.15 19.45
CA MET A 102 -4.41 -2.37 19.82
C MET A 102 -5.74 -3.04 19.45
N SER A 103 -5.74 -4.10 18.63
CA SER A 103 -6.96 -4.80 18.23
C SER A 103 -6.89 -6.30 18.58
N PRO A 104 -6.73 -6.66 19.87
CA PRO A 104 -6.56 -8.06 20.27
C PRO A 104 -7.83 -8.90 20.07
N PHE A 105 -8.99 -8.25 19.93
CA PHE A 105 -10.29 -8.89 19.73
C PHE A 105 -10.72 -8.96 18.25
N GLN A 106 -9.92 -8.43 17.33
CA GLN A 106 -10.22 -8.43 15.90
C GLN A 106 -9.74 -9.76 15.30
N THR A 107 -10.68 -10.69 15.12
CA THR A 107 -10.37 -12.08 14.73
C THR A 107 -10.06 -12.26 13.24
N ARG A 108 -10.42 -11.28 12.40
CA ARG A 108 -10.14 -11.29 10.96
C ARG A 108 -9.25 -10.11 10.60
N ARG A 109 -7.98 -10.41 10.33
CA ARG A 109 -6.96 -9.44 9.94
C ARG A 109 -6.10 -10.01 8.84
N ALA A 110 -5.72 -9.15 7.90
CA ALA A 110 -4.75 -9.44 6.87
C ALA A 110 -3.70 -8.32 6.83
N PHE A 111 -2.48 -8.65 6.45
CA PHE A 111 -1.39 -7.68 6.30
C PHE A 111 -0.98 -7.59 4.83
N VAL A 112 -0.88 -6.36 4.32
CA VAL A 112 -0.33 -6.10 2.97
C VAL A 112 0.97 -5.32 3.14
N LEU A 113 2.07 -5.98 2.85
CA LEU A 113 3.42 -5.47 3.02
C LEU A 113 3.99 -5.03 1.68
N GLY A 114 4.87 -4.05 1.66
CA GLY A 114 5.57 -3.68 0.43
C GLY A 114 6.84 -2.91 0.68
N GLN A 115 7.92 -3.38 0.07
CA GLN A 115 9.27 -2.85 0.20
C GLN A 115 10.08 -3.07 -1.09
N GLY A 116 11.15 -2.30 -1.27
CA GLY A 116 12.15 -2.53 -2.31
C GLY A 116 12.93 -1.26 -2.64
N LEU A 117 12.26 -0.26 -3.21
CA LEU A 117 12.92 0.94 -3.74
C LEU A 117 13.68 1.76 -2.70
N TRP A 118 13.17 1.85 -1.47
CA TRP A 118 13.82 2.59 -0.39
C TRP A 118 15.07 1.90 0.15
N ASN A 119 15.12 0.57 0.08
CA ASN A 119 16.33 -0.22 0.30
C ASN A 119 17.15 -0.39 -1.00
N ASN A 120 16.85 0.38 -2.05
CA ASN A 120 17.52 0.33 -3.36
C ASN A 120 17.58 -1.08 -3.97
N LEU A 121 16.52 -1.86 -3.79
CA LEU A 121 16.42 -3.26 -4.23
C LEU A 121 17.49 -4.19 -3.62
N ASP A 122 18.12 -3.78 -2.51
CA ASP A 122 19.03 -4.64 -1.78
C ASP A 122 18.26 -5.77 -1.08
N MET A 123 18.59 -7.02 -1.45
CA MET A 123 17.92 -8.21 -0.93
C MET A 123 18.20 -8.43 0.56
N GLY A 124 19.40 -8.11 1.04
CA GLY A 124 19.78 -8.28 2.45
C GLY A 124 19.00 -7.33 3.36
N LEU A 125 19.00 -6.04 3.01
CA LEU A 125 18.25 -5.01 3.73
C LEU A 125 16.74 -5.26 3.66
N THR A 126 16.23 -5.70 2.51
CA THR A 126 14.79 -6.02 2.35
C THR A 126 14.39 -7.24 3.18
N LYS A 127 15.20 -8.30 3.21
CA LYS A 127 14.96 -9.47 4.08
C LYS A 127 15.02 -9.10 5.55
N ALA A 128 15.98 -8.27 5.95
CA ALA A 128 16.10 -7.80 7.33
C ALA A 128 14.87 -6.95 7.74
N TRP A 129 14.42 -6.06 6.85
CA TRP A 129 13.16 -5.31 7.04
C TRP A 129 11.96 -6.25 7.18
N LEU A 130 11.82 -7.22 6.26
CA LEU A 130 10.71 -8.16 6.26
C LEU A 130 10.68 -8.98 7.56
N ASN A 131 11.85 -9.45 8.02
CA ASN A 131 11.98 -10.15 9.29
C ASN A 131 11.49 -9.31 10.48
N SER A 132 11.94 -8.07 10.59
CA SER A 132 11.52 -7.19 11.68
C SER A 132 10.01 -6.88 11.64
N VAL A 133 9.42 -6.75 10.45
CA VAL A 133 7.98 -6.53 10.32
C VAL A 133 7.19 -7.79 10.66
N LEU A 134 7.61 -8.96 10.13
CA LEU A 134 6.95 -10.24 10.39
C LEU A 134 7.05 -10.68 11.85
N GLU A 135 8.15 -10.35 12.54
CA GLU A 135 8.28 -10.55 13.98
C GLU A 135 7.10 -9.92 14.73
N VAL A 136 6.74 -8.68 14.37
CA VAL A 136 5.65 -7.93 15.00
C VAL A 136 4.28 -8.41 14.53
N THR A 137 4.07 -8.58 13.22
CA THR A 137 2.76 -8.94 12.67
C THR A 137 2.34 -10.37 12.98
N ARG A 138 3.27 -11.23 13.41
CA ARG A 138 2.99 -12.61 13.84
C ARG A 138 2.94 -12.77 15.37
N GLU A 139 2.94 -11.68 16.14
CA GLU A 139 2.79 -11.76 17.59
C GLU A 139 1.36 -12.13 18.01
N GLY A 140 1.27 -12.98 19.03
CA GLY A 140 0.02 -13.29 19.75
C GLY A 140 -1.07 -13.84 18.83
N PRO A 141 -2.29 -13.25 18.81
CA PRO A 141 -3.41 -13.75 18.03
C PRO A 141 -3.23 -13.57 16.51
N ASN A 142 -2.20 -12.84 16.06
CA ASN A 142 -1.98 -12.56 14.64
C ASN A 142 -1.03 -13.56 13.96
N LYS A 143 -0.56 -14.60 14.66
CA LYS A 143 0.46 -15.54 14.15
C LYS A 143 0.09 -16.16 12.79
N GLU A 144 -1.18 -16.37 12.55
CA GLU A 144 -1.74 -17.00 11.34
C GLU A 144 -2.44 -15.98 10.42
N ALA A 145 -2.28 -14.67 10.67
CA ALA A 145 -2.92 -13.65 9.85
C ALA A 145 -2.37 -13.72 8.40
N PRO A 146 -3.26 -13.86 7.40
CA PRO A 146 -2.86 -13.85 6.00
C PRO A 146 -2.03 -12.61 5.67
N THR A 147 -0.91 -12.83 5.00
CA THR A 147 0.05 -11.77 4.69
C THR A 147 0.41 -11.82 3.22
N LEU A 148 0.33 -10.67 2.56
CA LEU A 148 0.66 -10.49 1.15
C LEU A 148 1.85 -9.55 1.02
N LEU A 149 2.93 -10.00 0.37
CA LEU A 149 4.06 -9.16 0.00
C LEU A 149 3.89 -8.63 -1.41
N VAL A 150 3.82 -7.31 -1.56
CA VAL A 150 3.71 -6.63 -2.85
C VAL A 150 5.07 -6.06 -3.27
N THR A 151 5.51 -6.38 -4.48
CA THR A 151 6.79 -5.89 -5.04
C THR A 151 6.61 -4.57 -5.80
N PRO A 152 7.69 -3.78 -6.04
CA PRO A 152 7.61 -2.51 -6.75
C PRO A 152 7.15 -2.62 -8.22
N ASN A 153 6.68 -1.50 -8.76
CA ASN A 153 6.37 -1.36 -10.19
C ASN A 153 7.62 -1.47 -11.07
N ALA A 154 7.41 -1.67 -12.36
CA ALA A 154 8.39 -1.40 -13.41
C ALA A 154 8.87 0.06 -13.41
N SER A 155 10.02 0.27 -14.02
CA SER A 155 10.60 1.60 -14.23
C SER A 155 9.98 2.25 -15.47
N GLY A 156 9.44 3.46 -15.32
CA GLY A 156 8.96 4.25 -16.45
C GLY A 156 10.04 5.13 -17.07
N LYS A 157 9.71 5.73 -18.23
CA LYS A 157 10.62 6.56 -19.02
C LYS A 157 11.12 7.83 -18.34
N TYR A 158 10.43 8.31 -17.30
CA TYR A 158 10.79 9.52 -16.56
C TYR A 158 11.63 9.24 -15.30
N LYS A 159 12.05 7.98 -15.08
CA LYS A 159 12.88 7.63 -13.93
C LYS A 159 14.22 8.34 -14.06
N GLN A 160 14.67 8.99 -12.98
CA GLN A 160 15.92 9.75 -12.98
C GLN A 160 17.11 8.84 -13.30
N ASP A 161 18.03 9.31 -14.15
CA ASP A 161 19.17 8.55 -14.67
C ASP A 161 20.01 7.88 -13.59
N LYS A 162 20.21 8.55 -12.46
CA LYS A 162 20.97 8.02 -11.31
C LYS A 162 20.42 6.70 -10.76
N TRP A 163 19.16 6.38 -11.02
CA TRP A 163 18.49 5.16 -10.56
C TRP A 163 18.33 4.10 -11.65
N ILE A 164 18.71 4.36 -12.90
CA ILE A 164 18.52 3.41 -14.00
C ILE A 164 19.31 2.12 -13.75
N VAL A 165 20.54 2.23 -13.26
CA VAL A 165 21.40 1.05 -13.02
C VAL A 165 20.89 0.22 -11.85
N THR A 166 20.57 0.86 -10.72
CA THR A 166 20.21 0.15 -9.48
C THR A 166 18.73 -0.21 -9.39
N GLN A 167 17.85 0.50 -10.10
CA GLN A 167 16.40 0.34 -10.01
C GLN A 167 15.70 0.39 -11.38
N GLY A 168 16.41 0.09 -12.47
CA GLY A 168 15.84 -0.03 -13.80
C GLY A 168 15.02 -1.31 -13.99
N THR A 169 14.45 -1.48 -15.19
CA THR A 169 13.51 -2.56 -15.51
C THR A 169 14.04 -3.96 -15.20
N LYS A 170 15.31 -4.25 -15.53
CA LYS A 170 15.93 -5.56 -15.24
C LYS A 170 16.11 -5.81 -13.74
N ALA A 171 16.60 -4.80 -13.01
CA ALA A 171 16.80 -4.92 -11.56
C ALA A 171 15.46 -5.17 -10.83
N LEU A 172 14.40 -4.50 -11.27
CA LEU A 172 13.06 -4.68 -10.73
C LEU A 172 12.46 -6.07 -11.05
N ALA A 173 12.68 -6.58 -12.27
CA ALA A 173 12.22 -7.91 -12.65
C ALA A 173 12.88 -9.00 -11.79
N ILE A 174 14.20 -8.93 -11.63
CA ILE A 174 14.98 -9.86 -10.80
C ILE A 174 14.52 -9.76 -9.34
N PHE A 175 14.38 -8.53 -8.82
CA PHE A 175 13.95 -8.33 -7.44
C PHE A 175 12.55 -8.91 -7.19
N GLU A 176 11.62 -8.78 -8.15
CA GLU A 176 10.29 -9.37 -8.02
C GLU A 176 10.32 -10.89 -7.94
N GLU A 177 11.05 -11.56 -8.84
CA GLU A 177 11.20 -13.01 -8.86
C GLU A 177 11.83 -13.52 -7.55
N GLU A 178 12.93 -12.90 -7.12
CA GLU A 178 13.63 -13.24 -5.90
C GLU A 178 12.76 -13.03 -4.65
N MET A 179 12.03 -11.91 -4.56
CA MET A 179 11.14 -11.67 -3.42
C MET A 179 9.92 -12.60 -3.41
N GLY A 180 9.50 -13.13 -4.56
CA GLY A 180 8.50 -14.20 -4.65
C GLY A 180 8.98 -15.47 -3.94
N HIS A 181 10.21 -15.92 -4.21
CA HIS A 181 10.81 -17.05 -3.51
C HIS A 181 10.98 -16.78 -2.01
N VAL A 182 11.39 -15.55 -1.64
CA VAL A 182 11.51 -15.16 -0.24
C VAL A 182 10.17 -15.23 0.48
N ALA A 183 9.09 -14.73 -0.13
CA ALA A 183 7.74 -14.81 0.41
C ALA A 183 7.34 -16.26 0.74
N GLU A 184 7.61 -17.18 -0.19
CA GLU A 184 7.35 -18.61 -0.02
C GLU A 184 8.09 -19.18 1.21
N THR A 185 9.37 -18.84 1.41
CA THR A 185 10.13 -19.31 2.58
C THR A 185 9.58 -18.83 3.92
N TYR A 186 8.89 -17.69 3.93
CA TYR A 186 8.22 -17.18 5.13
C TYR A 186 6.78 -17.70 5.26
N GLY A 187 6.25 -18.42 4.28
CA GLY A 187 4.86 -18.85 4.24
C GLY A 187 3.91 -17.66 4.14
N ILE A 188 4.23 -16.68 3.28
CA ILE A 188 3.35 -15.55 2.94
C ILE A 188 3.13 -15.51 1.43
N ASP A 189 2.02 -14.94 1.00
CA ASP A 189 1.72 -14.78 -0.41
C ASP A 189 2.54 -13.65 -1.02
N SER A 190 2.72 -13.67 -2.34
CA SER A 190 3.37 -12.59 -3.08
C SER A 190 2.50 -12.06 -4.20
N LEU A 191 2.57 -10.74 -4.43
CA LEU A 191 1.93 -10.05 -5.53
C LEU A 191 2.97 -9.25 -6.32
N GLY A 192 3.39 -9.83 -7.45
CA GLY A 192 4.23 -9.16 -8.43
C GLY A 192 3.51 -7.98 -9.09
N THR A 193 4.12 -6.79 -9.11
CA THR A 193 3.56 -5.62 -9.82
C THR A 193 4.42 -5.12 -10.98
N TRP A 194 5.62 -5.66 -11.19
CA TRP A 194 6.49 -5.30 -12.30
C TRP A 194 5.84 -5.61 -13.64
N ASN A 195 5.39 -6.86 -13.86
CA ASN A 195 4.86 -7.28 -15.15
C ASN A 195 3.61 -6.48 -15.56
N MET A 196 2.69 -6.28 -14.62
CA MET A 196 1.46 -5.50 -14.87
C MET A 196 1.72 -4.01 -15.19
N SER A 197 2.89 -3.47 -14.82
CA SER A 197 3.19 -2.04 -14.92
C SER A 197 4.20 -1.69 -16.02
N ILE A 198 4.75 -2.68 -16.73
CA ILE A 198 5.81 -2.47 -17.72
C ILE A 198 5.41 -1.56 -18.89
N GLN A 199 4.13 -1.53 -19.25
CA GLN A 199 3.56 -0.65 -20.28
C GLN A 199 2.61 0.40 -19.71
N ALA A 200 2.54 0.53 -18.38
CA ALA A 200 1.65 1.48 -17.75
C ALA A 200 2.21 2.91 -17.81
N THR A 201 1.34 3.89 -17.58
CA THR A 201 1.76 5.28 -17.44
C THR A 201 2.29 5.51 -16.02
N LEU A 202 3.59 5.78 -15.91
CA LEU A 202 4.24 6.17 -14.66
C LEU A 202 4.65 7.65 -14.74
N TYR A 203 3.92 8.54 -14.07
CA TYR A 203 4.04 9.99 -14.28
C TYR A 203 5.42 10.55 -13.93
N ASP A 204 6.09 9.95 -12.93
CA ASP A 204 7.45 10.29 -12.50
C ASP A 204 8.46 9.15 -12.75
N GLY A 205 8.05 8.14 -13.53
CA GLY A 205 8.84 6.94 -13.78
C GLY A 205 8.85 5.90 -12.66
N VAL A 206 8.13 6.11 -11.56
CA VAL A 206 8.06 5.19 -10.42
C VAL A 206 6.62 4.87 -10.03
N HIS A 207 5.75 5.88 -10.01
CA HIS A 207 4.40 5.80 -9.49
C HIS A 207 3.37 5.72 -10.63
N LEU A 208 2.45 4.76 -10.51
CA LEU A 208 1.30 4.62 -11.41
C LEU A 208 0.28 5.71 -11.15
N ASP A 209 -0.51 6.03 -12.18
CA ASP A 209 -1.74 6.80 -12.04
C ASP A 209 -2.85 6.03 -11.31
N MET A 210 -4.00 6.67 -11.13
CA MET A 210 -5.16 6.04 -10.50
C MET A 210 -5.55 4.72 -11.14
N ARG A 211 -5.47 4.56 -12.47
CA ARG A 211 -5.91 3.35 -13.17
C ARG A 211 -5.04 2.17 -12.77
N GLY A 212 -3.72 2.37 -12.77
CA GLY A 212 -2.78 1.35 -12.34
C GLY A 212 -2.89 1.03 -10.84
N ASN A 213 -3.17 2.01 -9.99
CA ASN A 213 -3.35 1.77 -8.56
C ASN A 213 -4.70 1.12 -8.22
N LEU A 214 -5.78 1.44 -8.95
CA LEU A 214 -7.07 0.73 -8.85
C LEU A 214 -6.93 -0.74 -9.26
N LEU A 215 -6.16 -1.03 -10.31
CA LEU A 215 -5.87 -2.42 -10.69
C LEU A 215 -5.19 -3.19 -9.56
N LYS A 216 -4.19 -2.60 -8.89
CA LYS A 216 -3.57 -3.22 -7.71
C LYS A 216 -4.53 -3.37 -6.55
N ALA A 217 -5.37 -2.37 -6.28
CA ALA A 217 -6.38 -2.47 -5.23
C ALA A 217 -7.34 -3.62 -5.52
N MET A 218 -7.80 -3.78 -6.77
CA MET A 218 -8.62 -4.92 -7.18
C MET A 218 -7.88 -6.26 -7.01
N MET A 219 -6.58 -6.33 -7.33
CA MET A 219 -5.78 -7.55 -7.09
C MET A 219 -5.70 -7.90 -5.59
N VAL A 220 -5.50 -6.90 -4.72
CA VAL A 220 -5.53 -7.10 -3.26
C VAL A 220 -6.92 -7.52 -2.78
N MET A 221 -7.99 -6.91 -3.31
CA MET A 221 -9.37 -7.30 -2.97
C MET A 221 -9.69 -8.72 -3.42
N ASN A 222 -9.23 -9.14 -4.61
CA ASN A 222 -9.39 -10.50 -5.10
C ASN A 222 -8.64 -11.50 -4.20
N TRP A 223 -7.43 -11.16 -3.77
CA TRP A 223 -6.68 -11.96 -2.80
C TRP A 223 -7.44 -12.07 -1.48
N LEU A 224 -7.93 -10.95 -0.92
CA LEU A 224 -8.74 -10.96 0.31
C LEU A 224 -9.99 -11.83 0.18
N ALA A 225 -10.69 -11.75 -0.96
CA ALA A 225 -11.87 -12.57 -1.22
C ALA A 225 -11.54 -14.08 -1.30
N ALA A 226 -10.35 -14.43 -1.79
CA ALA A 226 -9.91 -15.83 -1.85
C ALA A 226 -9.56 -16.42 -0.47
N LEU A 227 -9.33 -15.59 0.55
CA LEU A 227 -9.10 -16.04 1.93
C LEU A 227 -10.38 -16.49 2.64
N GLU A 228 -11.56 -16.10 2.12
CA GLU A 228 -12.86 -16.50 2.67
C GLU A 228 -13.38 -17.84 2.10
N ALA A 229 -12.69 -18.40 1.11
CA ALA A 229 -13.01 -19.67 0.45
C ALA A 229 -12.37 -20.87 1.15
#